data_AF-A0A9E5SRZ8-F1
#
_entry.id   AF-A0A9E5SRZ8-F1
#
_cell.length_a   1.000
_cell.length_b   1.000
_cell.length_c   1.000
_cell.angle_alpha   90.00
_cell.angle_beta   90.00
_cell.angle_gamma   90.00
#
_symmetry.space_group_name_H-M   'P 1'
#
loop_
_entity.id
_entity.type
_entity.pdbx_description
1 polymer ?
#
loop_
_entity_poly.entity_id
_entity_poly.type
_entity_poly.pdbx_seq_one_letter_code
_entity_poly.pdbx_strand_id
1 'polypeptide(L)'
;MDTEQLGILFPEILIPDKKINKQKWSVIACDQFTSNEDYWIKTSKIVGGAPSTLHIIVPEAHLSYPDVEDRISHAKQTMRDYLEDGVLVKLPRGVMLVERETPYGTRIGLVLAVDLEQYDIDYHKKPLIRATEQTVPERLPIRMKLREGSVIECPHVMLIIDDPKDTVIGPVYDAKEQLPKMYDMPLMMGGGHLKGWFVEDPALLDGIVSALARLKQNARDGMLFAVGDGNHSLAAAKGVWEQRKAQLTEEERENNPLRYALVEVVNLYDNGITMHPIHRVLFNVDVPVVLNALVSILNKQGQDASMIYTRGTRIQRREGVQIIRFESKMSKGHIEVRRPKHSLLAQTLTEALDILLEQLPRAQVDYIHGDEEFHNLVKSSHACLGFLMEPMRKDELFDAVVTYGVLPRKAFSMGMAEEKRYYYECRLLVNASEEAEAEEEMPAPDTVQAEAQPIEAAETEPPEPVVQNAPQYGAPDEPDMEPDAEEEEQDRPAKRSIWRLFGKRKHDEGM
;
A
#
# COMPACT_ATOMS: atom_id res chain seq x y z
N MET A 1 17.37 24.77 12.20
CA MET A 1 17.06 25.24 10.82
C MET A 1 15.56 25.10 10.62
N ASP A 2 14.97 25.68 9.57
CA ASP A 2 13.52 25.61 9.35
C ASP A 2 13.09 24.29 8.67
N THR A 3 12.14 23.59 9.26
CA THR A 3 11.58 22.33 8.76
C THR A 3 10.69 22.52 7.53
N GLU A 4 10.05 23.69 7.38
CA GLU A 4 9.18 24.01 6.24
C GLU A 4 9.95 23.93 4.91
N GLN A 5 11.18 24.45 4.89
CA GLN A 5 12.05 24.43 3.71
C GLN A 5 12.46 23.00 3.30
N LEU A 6 12.30 22.02 4.17
CA LEU A 6 12.59 20.61 3.93
C LEU A 6 11.32 19.79 3.67
N GLY A 7 10.14 20.41 3.73
CA GLY A 7 8.86 19.71 3.56
C GLY A 7 8.58 18.66 4.62
N ILE A 8 9.12 18.84 5.83
CA ILE A 8 8.91 17.94 6.96
C ILE A 8 8.26 18.66 8.12
N LEU A 9 7.66 17.89 9.01
CA LEU A 9 7.14 18.28 10.31
C LEU A 9 7.49 17.18 11.32
N PHE A 10 7.73 17.56 12.57
CA PHE A 10 7.82 16.63 13.70
C PHE A 10 6.42 16.52 14.35
N PRO A 11 5.63 15.47 14.04
CA PRO A 11 4.25 15.37 14.46
C PRO A 11 4.11 14.91 15.91
N GLU A 12 2.92 15.10 16.47
CA GLU A 12 2.44 14.30 17.60
C GLU A 12 2.05 12.92 17.08
N ILE A 13 2.78 11.88 17.48
CA ILE A 13 2.55 10.50 17.02
C ILE A 13 1.58 9.79 17.97
N LEU A 14 0.58 9.10 17.41
CA LEU A 14 -0.25 8.14 18.14
C LEU A 14 0.40 6.75 18.11
N ILE A 15 0.48 6.10 19.27
CA ILE A 15 0.85 4.68 19.40
C ILE A 15 -0.20 3.94 20.24
N PRO A 16 -0.36 2.61 20.11
CA PRO A 16 -1.23 1.84 21.00
C PRO A 16 -0.76 1.92 22.45
N ASP A 17 -1.71 2.08 23.38
CA ASP A 17 -1.42 2.10 24.81
C ASP A 17 -0.73 0.80 25.29
N LYS A 18 -0.01 0.89 26.41
CA LYS A 18 0.66 -0.26 27.04
C LYS A 18 -0.29 -1.41 27.40
N LYS A 19 -1.59 -1.14 27.59
CA LYS A 19 -2.64 -2.16 27.83
C LYS A 19 -2.99 -2.98 26.58
N ILE A 20 -2.68 -2.48 25.37
CA ILE A 20 -3.06 -3.10 24.10
C ILE A 20 -2.09 -4.21 23.71
N ASN A 21 -2.62 -5.30 23.16
CA ASN A 21 -1.80 -6.38 22.62
C ASN A 21 -1.10 -5.93 21.32
N LYS A 22 0.13 -5.43 21.46
CA LYS A 22 0.94 -4.89 20.36
C LYS A 22 1.13 -5.88 19.19
N GLN A 23 1.24 -7.18 19.45
CA GLN A 23 1.33 -8.20 18.41
C GLN A 23 0.04 -8.34 17.59
N LYS A 24 -1.13 -8.14 18.20
CA LYS A 24 -2.42 -8.06 17.47
C LYS A 24 -2.67 -6.68 16.86
N TRP A 25 -2.05 -5.63 17.41
CA TRP A 25 -2.17 -4.28 16.88
C TRP A 25 -1.71 -4.20 15.43
N SER A 26 -0.48 -4.68 15.17
CA SER A 26 0.26 -4.35 13.96
C SER A 26 -0.01 -5.29 12.79
N VAL A 27 -0.73 -4.80 11.77
CA VAL A 27 -1.06 -5.53 10.52
C VAL A 27 -0.28 -4.95 9.34
N ILE A 28 0.03 -5.78 8.34
CA ILE A 28 0.68 -5.35 7.09
C ILE A 28 -0.14 -4.30 6.32
N ALA A 29 0.55 -3.49 5.53
CA ALA A 29 -0.02 -2.53 4.60
C ALA A 29 -1.20 -3.08 3.76
N CYS A 30 -2.26 -2.29 3.63
CA CYS A 30 -3.53 -2.73 3.03
C CYS A 30 -3.47 -3.06 1.53
N ASP A 31 -2.44 -2.59 0.82
CA ASP A 31 -2.20 -2.85 -0.60
C ASP A 31 -1.22 -4.00 -0.89
N GLN A 32 -0.94 -4.81 0.15
CA GLN A 32 -0.23 -6.08 0.02
C GLN A 32 -1.24 -7.23 0.02
N PHE A 33 -0.82 -8.41 -0.47
CA PHE A 33 -1.66 -9.62 -0.52
C PHE A 33 -3.06 -9.39 -1.14
N THR A 34 -3.14 -8.54 -2.16
CA THR A 34 -4.41 -8.04 -2.74
C THR A 34 -5.26 -9.11 -3.45
N SER A 35 -4.67 -10.26 -3.78
CA SER A 35 -5.33 -11.43 -4.35
C SER A 35 -5.35 -12.65 -3.41
N ASN A 36 -4.88 -12.52 -2.17
CA ASN A 36 -4.73 -13.62 -1.22
C ASN A 36 -5.73 -13.48 -0.06
N GLU A 37 -6.98 -13.88 -0.31
CA GLU A 37 -8.06 -13.87 0.70
C GLU A 37 -7.70 -14.71 1.93
N ASP A 38 -6.97 -15.80 1.73
CA ASP A 38 -6.51 -16.73 2.76
C ASP A 38 -5.63 -16.05 3.83
N TYR A 39 -4.78 -15.10 3.41
CA TYR A 39 -3.98 -14.26 4.29
C TYR A 39 -4.86 -13.37 5.18
N TRP A 40 -5.86 -12.70 4.59
CA TRP A 40 -6.76 -11.80 5.30
C TRP A 40 -7.70 -12.55 6.25
N ILE A 41 -8.16 -13.75 5.86
CA ILE A 41 -8.94 -14.65 6.73
C ILE A 41 -8.10 -15.11 7.94
N LYS A 42 -6.83 -15.49 7.74
CA LYS A 42 -5.91 -15.88 8.83
C LYS A 42 -5.62 -14.69 9.76
N THR A 43 -5.36 -13.51 9.19
CA THR A 43 -5.14 -12.26 9.93
C THR A 43 -6.36 -11.91 10.79
N SER A 44 -7.56 -11.94 10.22
CA SER A 44 -8.82 -11.71 10.95
C SER A 44 -9.03 -12.69 12.11
N LYS A 45 -8.71 -13.97 11.93
CA LYS A 45 -8.76 -14.99 13.01
C LYS A 45 -7.75 -14.72 14.13
N ILE A 46 -6.55 -14.24 13.80
CA ILE A 46 -5.51 -13.89 14.80
C ILE A 46 -5.94 -12.66 15.60
N VAL A 47 -6.41 -11.61 14.93
CA VAL A 47 -6.88 -10.37 15.56
C VAL A 47 -8.11 -10.64 16.43
N GLY A 48 -9.16 -11.21 15.86
CA GLY A 48 -10.45 -11.43 16.55
C GLY A 48 -11.13 -10.10 16.85
N GLY A 49 -11.66 -9.94 18.08
CA GLY A 49 -12.22 -8.68 18.59
C GLY A 49 -11.26 -7.87 19.46
N ALA A 50 -9.94 -8.04 19.29
CA ALA A 50 -8.95 -7.23 20.00
C ALA A 50 -8.63 -5.95 19.20
N PRO A 51 -8.33 -4.81 19.87
CA PRO A 51 -7.92 -3.60 19.18
C PRO A 51 -6.73 -3.84 18.24
N SER A 52 -6.89 -3.43 16.99
CA SER A 52 -5.98 -3.70 15.89
C SER A 52 -6.09 -2.68 14.77
N THR A 53 -4.99 -2.45 14.05
CA THR A 53 -5.03 -1.67 12.80
C THR A 53 -5.91 -2.33 11.75
N LEU A 54 -6.19 -3.65 11.83
CA LEU A 54 -7.13 -4.34 10.92
C LEU A 54 -8.51 -3.67 10.87
N HIS A 55 -9.00 -3.20 12.02
CA HIS A 55 -10.35 -2.65 12.14
C HIS A 55 -10.44 -1.16 11.75
N ILE A 56 -9.30 -0.51 11.49
CA ILE A 56 -9.22 0.89 11.03
C ILE A 56 -8.57 1.03 9.64
N ILE A 57 -8.51 -0.06 8.88
CA ILE A 57 -8.11 -0.09 7.47
C ILE A 57 -9.13 -0.90 6.65
N VAL A 58 -9.15 -0.67 5.34
CA VAL A 58 -9.81 -1.57 4.39
C VAL A 58 -8.73 -2.14 3.47
N PRO A 59 -8.45 -3.47 3.54
CA PRO A 59 -7.57 -4.15 2.59
C PRO A 59 -8.00 -3.95 1.14
N GLU A 60 -7.05 -3.77 0.22
CA GLU A 60 -7.36 -3.61 -1.21
C GLU A 60 -8.08 -4.82 -1.80
N ALA A 61 -7.82 -6.03 -1.25
CA ALA A 61 -8.54 -7.26 -1.58
C ALA A 61 -10.07 -7.14 -1.39
N HIS A 62 -10.54 -6.27 -0.48
CA HIS A 62 -11.96 -6.09 -0.17
C HIS A 62 -12.60 -4.89 -0.88
N LEU A 63 -11.84 -4.07 -1.65
CA LEU A 63 -12.38 -2.87 -2.28
C LEU A 63 -13.34 -3.14 -3.46
N SER A 64 -13.33 -4.36 -3.98
CA SER A 64 -14.25 -4.82 -5.03
C SER A 64 -15.53 -5.44 -4.48
N TYR A 65 -15.64 -5.61 -3.15
CA TYR A 65 -16.79 -6.29 -2.55
C TYR A 65 -18.01 -5.36 -2.45
N PRO A 66 -19.25 -5.89 -2.56
CA PRO A 66 -20.46 -5.07 -2.47
C PRO A 66 -20.65 -4.32 -1.14
N ASP A 67 -20.00 -4.78 -0.06
CA ASP A 67 -20.09 -4.23 1.29
C ASP A 67 -18.96 -3.22 1.62
N VAL A 68 -18.21 -2.75 0.61
CA VAL A 68 -17.07 -1.82 0.81
C VAL A 68 -17.46 -0.54 1.55
N GLU A 69 -18.67 -0.02 1.33
CA GLU A 69 -19.18 1.19 2.00
C GLU A 69 -19.39 0.97 3.51
N ASP A 70 -19.93 -0.18 3.89
CA ASP A 70 -20.11 -0.58 5.30
C ASP A 70 -18.75 -0.79 5.97
N ARG A 71 -17.78 -1.37 5.25
CA ARG A 71 -16.39 -1.53 5.72
C ARG A 71 -15.69 -0.18 5.96
N ILE A 72 -15.84 0.77 5.03
CA ILE A 72 -15.30 2.13 5.16
C ILE A 72 -15.92 2.82 6.38
N SER A 73 -17.24 2.72 6.53
CA SER A 73 -17.98 3.34 7.63
C SER A 73 -17.60 2.74 8.99
N HIS A 74 -17.53 1.40 9.07
CA HIS A 74 -17.09 0.69 10.27
C HIS A 74 -15.64 1.03 10.65
N ALA A 75 -14.73 1.14 9.67
CA ALA A 75 -13.35 1.53 9.93
C ALA A 75 -13.26 2.96 10.50
N LYS A 76 -14.01 3.91 9.93
CA LYS A 76 -14.07 5.30 10.42
C LYS A 76 -14.70 5.41 11.81
N GLN A 77 -15.72 4.60 12.11
CA GLN A 77 -16.29 4.56 13.46
C GLN A 77 -15.27 4.00 14.46
N THR A 78 -14.65 2.85 14.15
CA THR A 78 -13.65 2.22 15.03
C THR A 78 -12.45 3.14 15.30
N MET A 79 -12.10 4.05 14.38
CA MET A 79 -11.10 5.09 14.63
C MET A 79 -11.50 6.05 15.75
N ARG A 80 -12.78 6.45 15.84
CA ARG A 80 -13.31 7.32 16.91
C ARG A 80 -13.37 6.54 18.22
N ASP A 81 -13.95 5.35 18.19
CA ASP A 81 -14.02 4.44 19.34
C ASP A 81 -12.62 4.22 19.97
N TYR A 82 -11.56 4.09 19.16
CA TYR A 82 -10.18 3.94 19.65
C TYR A 82 -9.57 5.21 20.31
N LEU A 83 -10.02 6.41 19.93
CA LEU A 83 -9.63 7.65 20.61
C LEU A 83 -10.36 7.76 21.95
N GLU A 84 -11.68 7.54 21.94
CA GLU A 84 -12.57 7.59 23.11
C GLU A 84 -12.19 6.55 24.19
N ASP A 85 -11.96 5.28 23.82
CA ASP A 85 -11.55 4.20 24.73
C ASP A 85 -10.09 4.30 25.22
N GLY A 86 -9.35 5.32 24.75
CA GLY A 86 -7.91 5.45 25.00
C GLY A 86 -7.12 4.21 24.56
N VAL A 87 -7.44 3.66 23.38
CA VAL A 87 -6.67 2.59 22.74
C VAL A 87 -5.34 3.15 22.23
N LEU A 88 -5.35 4.40 21.77
CA LEU A 88 -4.18 5.15 21.33
C LEU A 88 -3.78 6.19 22.37
N VAL A 89 -2.47 6.41 22.52
CA VAL A 89 -1.88 7.49 23.32
C VAL A 89 -1.08 8.44 22.44
N LYS A 90 -1.27 9.74 22.66
CA LYS A 90 -0.59 10.83 21.96
C LYS A 90 0.77 11.09 22.60
N LEU A 91 1.83 11.02 21.79
CA LEU A 91 3.19 11.42 22.19
C LEU A 91 3.40 12.92 21.93
N PRO A 92 4.40 13.56 22.58
CA PRO A 92 4.85 14.89 22.22
C PRO A 92 5.25 15.02 20.74
N ARG A 93 5.58 16.24 20.31
CA ARG A 93 6.17 16.47 18.98
C ARG A 93 7.57 15.87 18.90
N GLY A 94 7.81 15.01 17.93
CA GLY A 94 9.09 14.35 17.72
C GLY A 94 9.08 13.43 16.51
N VAL A 95 10.00 12.46 16.47
CA VAL A 95 10.02 11.39 15.47
C VAL A 95 10.18 10.02 16.14
N MET A 96 9.77 8.94 15.47
CA MET A 96 10.06 7.58 15.93
C MET A 96 11.23 7.00 15.12
N LEU A 97 12.36 6.70 15.77
CA LEU A 97 13.37 5.82 15.18
C LEU A 97 12.81 4.40 15.20
N VAL A 98 12.76 3.75 14.03
CA VAL A 98 12.23 2.39 13.88
C VAL A 98 13.29 1.42 13.36
N GLU A 99 13.32 0.22 13.92
CA GLU A 99 14.16 -0.90 13.50
C GLU A 99 13.24 -2.07 13.17
N ARG A 100 13.28 -2.53 11.92
CA ARG A 100 12.45 -3.62 11.38
C ARG A 100 13.34 -4.77 10.95
N GLU A 101 13.38 -5.83 11.75
CA GLU A 101 14.02 -7.09 11.39
C GLU A 101 13.04 -7.91 10.53
N THR A 102 13.46 -8.29 9.33
CA THR A 102 12.70 -9.12 8.39
C THR A 102 13.48 -10.39 8.07
N PRO A 103 12.89 -11.41 7.42
CA PRO A 103 13.63 -12.60 6.97
C PRO A 103 14.80 -12.30 6.01
N TYR A 104 14.83 -11.11 5.39
CA TYR A 104 15.79 -10.74 4.34
C TYR A 104 16.82 -9.69 4.80
N GLY A 105 16.60 -9.02 5.94
CA GLY A 105 17.49 -7.97 6.46
C GLY A 105 16.85 -7.13 7.56
N THR A 106 17.64 -6.25 8.18
CA THR A 106 17.15 -5.24 9.12
C THR A 106 17.12 -3.89 8.44
N ARG A 107 15.98 -3.21 8.46
CA ARG A 107 15.80 -1.84 7.95
C ARG A 107 15.65 -0.85 9.08
N ILE A 108 16.36 0.27 9.00
CA ILE A 108 16.26 1.39 9.94
C ILE A 108 15.56 2.58 9.26
N GLY A 109 14.67 3.26 9.98
CA GLY A 109 13.95 4.42 9.47
C GLY A 109 13.56 5.44 10.54
N LEU A 110 13.12 6.61 10.09
CA LEU A 110 12.54 7.67 10.93
C LEU A 110 11.08 7.89 10.52
N VAL A 111 10.14 7.70 11.44
CA VAL A 111 8.73 8.04 11.22
C VAL A 111 8.51 9.50 11.59
N LEU A 112 8.15 10.30 10.59
CA LEU A 112 7.90 11.75 10.66
C LEU A 112 6.76 12.13 9.71
N ALA A 113 6.34 13.39 9.72
CA ALA A 113 5.33 13.89 8.79
C ALA A 113 5.97 14.71 7.66
N VAL A 114 5.41 14.63 6.45
CA VAL A 114 5.81 15.46 5.31
C VAL A 114 4.68 16.37 4.85
N ASP A 115 5.04 17.55 4.35
CA ASP A 115 4.13 18.53 3.77
C ASP A 115 3.72 18.11 2.35
N LEU A 116 2.41 17.95 2.13
CA LEU A 116 1.85 17.60 0.83
C LEU A 116 1.95 18.75 -0.19
N GLU A 117 2.24 19.99 0.20
CA GLU A 117 2.64 21.04 -0.75
C GLU A 117 3.97 20.71 -1.45
N GLN A 118 4.81 19.87 -0.83
CA GLN A 118 6.15 19.50 -1.34
C GLN A 118 6.14 18.21 -2.16
N TYR A 119 4.96 17.64 -2.41
CA TYR A 119 4.70 16.48 -3.28
C TYR A 119 3.74 16.86 -4.42
N ASP A 120 4.04 16.41 -5.63
CA ASP A 120 3.12 16.50 -6.77
C ASP A 120 3.25 15.26 -7.67
N ILE A 121 2.16 14.87 -8.33
CA ILE A 121 2.12 13.78 -9.31
C ILE A 121 2.76 14.24 -10.63
N ASP A 122 2.70 15.55 -10.92
CA ASP A 122 3.40 16.17 -12.04
C ASP A 122 4.86 16.48 -11.68
N TYR A 123 5.75 15.57 -12.07
CA TYR A 123 7.19 15.70 -11.87
C TYR A 123 7.81 16.92 -12.60
N HIS A 124 7.15 17.50 -13.60
CA HIS A 124 7.67 18.69 -14.31
C HIS A 124 7.72 19.92 -13.41
N LYS A 125 6.89 19.99 -12.36
CA LYS A 125 6.94 21.01 -11.32
C LYS A 125 8.17 20.89 -10.40
N LYS A 126 8.94 19.81 -10.54
CA LYS A 126 10.12 19.48 -9.73
C LYS A 126 9.87 19.50 -8.21
N PRO A 127 8.81 18.85 -7.70
CA PRO A 127 8.53 18.81 -6.27
C PRO A 127 9.70 18.18 -5.48
N LEU A 128 9.78 18.51 -4.19
CA LEU A 128 10.83 18.04 -3.29
C LEU A 128 10.76 16.52 -3.05
N ILE A 129 9.52 16.01 -3.03
CA ILE A 129 9.15 14.60 -2.90
C ILE A 129 8.66 14.12 -4.27
N ARG A 130 9.29 13.11 -4.85
CA ARG A 130 8.94 12.60 -6.21
C ARG A 130 8.60 11.12 -6.19
N ALA A 131 7.54 10.77 -6.90
CA ALA A 131 7.16 9.38 -7.11
C ALA A 131 8.19 8.65 -7.98
N THR A 132 8.60 7.44 -7.59
CA THR A 132 9.41 6.56 -8.45
C THR A 132 8.57 5.86 -9.51
N GLU A 133 7.31 5.53 -9.21
CA GLU A 133 6.35 4.87 -10.12
C GLU A 133 5.13 5.75 -10.42
N GLN A 134 4.45 5.48 -11.54
CA GLN A 134 3.28 6.26 -11.95
C GLN A 134 2.05 5.94 -11.09
N THR A 135 1.39 6.99 -10.60
CA THR A 135 0.08 6.87 -9.96
C THR A 135 -0.97 6.44 -10.98
N VAL A 136 -1.71 5.36 -10.70
CA VAL A 136 -2.84 4.87 -11.51
C VAL A 136 -4.11 5.66 -11.14
N PRO A 137 -4.64 6.52 -12.04
CA PRO A 137 -5.75 7.42 -11.70
C PRO A 137 -7.01 6.71 -11.21
N GLU A 138 -7.32 5.53 -11.77
CA GLU A 138 -8.51 4.74 -11.45
C GLU A 138 -8.52 4.24 -9.99
N ARG A 139 -7.34 4.18 -9.35
CA ARG A 139 -7.20 3.76 -7.95
C ARG A 139 -7.33 4.91 -6.95
N LEU A 140 -7.28 6.17 -7.41
CA LEU A 140 -7.31 7.33 -6.52
C LEU A 140 -8.67 7.57 -5.84
N PRO A 141 -9.82 7.52 -6.53
CA PRO A 141 -11.10 7.89 -5.91
C PRO A 141 -11.44 7.07 -4.66
N ILE A 142 -11.21 5.74 -4.71
CA ILE A 142 -11.48 4.86 -3.57
C ILE A 142 -10.48 5.07 -2.42
N ARG A 143 -9.19 5.31 -2.72
CA ARG A 143 -8.17 5.65 -1.70
C ARG A 143 -8.42 7.03 -1.07
N MET A 144 -8.95 8.00 -1.83
CA MET A 144 -9.39 9.30 -1.29
C MET A 144 -10.58 9.12 -0.36
N LYS A 145 -11.61 8.38 -0.78
CA LYS A 145 -12.80 8.07 0.04
C LYS A 145 -12.49 7.35 1.35
N LEU A 146 -11.43 6.54 1.38
CA LEU A 146 -10.91 5.91 2.60
C LEU A 146 -10.31 6.90 3.60
N ARG A 147 -9.73 8.02 3.13
CA ARG A 147 -9.10 9.05 3.97
C ARG A 147 -10.05 10.20 4.34
N GLU A 148 -10.94 10.58 3.44
CA GLU A 148 -11.93 11.65 3.63
C GLU A 148 -12.84 11.34 4.84
N GLY A 149 -12.86 12.22 5.85
CA GLY A 149 -13.65 12.01 7.08
C GLY A 149 -13.14 10.90 8.02
N SER A 150 -11.91 10.42 7.80
CA SER A 150 -11.19 9.57 8.76
C SER A 150 -10.46 10.44 9.77
N VAL A 151 -10.55 10.10 11.06
CA VAL A 151 -9.92 10.90 12.15
C VAL A 151 -8.46 10.51 12.42
N ILE A 152 -8.06 9.31 11.99
CA ILE A 152 -6.70 8.76 12.12
C ILE A 152 -6.15 8.40 10.73
N GLU A 153 -4.87 8.66 10.51
CA GLU A 153 -4.07 7.96 9.49
C GLU A 153 -3.06 7.01 10.14
N CYS A 154 -2.84 5.85 9.52
CA CYS A 154 -1.71 4.96 9.82
C CYS A 154 -1.01 4.68 8.48
N PRO A 155 0.23 5.15 8.25
CA PRO A 155 0.84 5.10 6.92
C PRO A 155 1.61 3.81 6.68
N HIS A 156 1.65 3.40 5.41
CA HIS A 156 2.66 2.49 4.87
C HIS A 156 3.62 3.20 3.90
N VAL A 157 3.44 4.51 3.69
CA VAL A 157 4.27 5.30 2.77
C VAL A 157 5.72 5.28 3.24
N MET A 158 6.63 4.91 2.34
CA MET A 158 8.07 4.88 2.59
C MET A 158 8.75 5.88 1.66
N LEU A 159 9.44 6.86 2.24
CA LEU A 159 10.27 7.80 1.52
C LEU A 159 11.74 7.41 1.67
N ILE A 160 12.50 7.61 0.60
CA ILE A 160 13.92 7.30 0.53
C ILE A 160 14.70 8.62 0.54
N ILE A 161 15.86 8.64 1.19
CA ILE A 161 16.90 9.67 1.01
C ILE A 161 18.16 9.07 0.37
N ASP A 162 18.82 9.83 -0.49
CA ASP A 162 20.16 9.51 -1.04
C ASP A 162 21.24 10.01 -0.07
N ASP A 163 21.59 9.21 0.95
CA ASP A 163 22.62 9.53 1.93
C ASP A 163 23.70 8.43 2.03
N PRO A 164 24.68 8.40 1.09
CA PRO A 164 25.75 7.39 1.08
C PRO A 164 26.66 7.37 2.32
N LYS A 165 26.55 8.38 3.20
CA LYS A 165 27.35 8.53 4.42
C LYS A 165 26.51 8.36 5.70
N ASP A 166 25.23 8.04 5.54
CA ASP A 166 24.24 7.85 6.60
C ASP A 166 24.24 8.95 7.66
N THR A 167 24.26 10.21 7.21
CA THR A 167 24.35 11.40 8.08
C THR A 167 23.02 11.81 8.72
N VAL A 168 21.88 11.34 8.19
CA VAL A 168 20.54 11.64 8.73
C VAL A 168 20.11 10.63 9.80
N ILE A 169 20.21 9.33 9.53
CA ILE A 169 19.64 8.27 10.39
C ILE A 169 20.70 7.70 11.34
N GLY A 170 21.91 7.41 10.83
CA GLY A 170 23.03 6.86 11.60
C GLY A 170 23.28 7.52 12.97
N PRO A 171 23.44 8.85 13.07
CA PRO A 171 23.67 9.53 14.35
C PRO A 171 22.52 9.37 15.36
N VAL A 172 21.28 9.22 14.90
CA VAL A 172 20.11 8.98 15.75
C VAL A 172 20.09 7.53 16.22
N TYR A 173 20.49 6.60 15.35
CA TYR A 173 20.60 5.18 15.66
C TYR A 173 21.74 4.88 16.65
N ASP A 174 22.89 5.54 16.51
CA ASP A 174 24.02 5.47 17.46
C ASP A 174 23.60 5.95 18.88
N ALA A 175 22.64 6.87 18.96
CA ALA A 175 22.09 7.38 20.21
C ALA A 175 20.96 6.51 20.81
N LYS A 176 20.49 5.44 20.13
CA LYS A 176 19.24 4.75 20.49
C LYS A 176 19.13 4.20 21.91
N GLU A 177 20.25 3.80 22.52
CA GLU A 177 20.27 3.29 23.90
C GLU A 177 20.04 4.39 24.96
N GLN A 178 20.10 5.66 24.56
CA GLN A 178 19.77 6.82 25.39
C GLN A 178 18.32 7.29 25.19
N LEU A 179 17.62 6.75 24.18
CA LEU A 179 16.26 7.14 23.80
C LEU A 179 15.20 6.25 24.47
N PRO A 180 14.02 6.79 24.81
CA PRO A 180 12.92 6.00 25.36
C PRO A 180 12.40 4.98 24.33
N LYS A 181 12.66 3.69 24.59
CA LYS A 181 12.11 2.58 23.79
C LYS A 181 10.61 2.42 24.04
N MET A 182 9.80 2.63 23.01
CA MET A 182 8.33 2.64 23.07
C MET A 182 7.73 1.26 22.81
N TYR A 183 8.39 0.44 22.00
CA TYR A 183 7.97 -0.93 21.69
C TYR A 183 9.14 -1.79 21.19
N ASP A 184 8.98 -3.10 21.39
CA ASP A 184 9.92 -4.17 21.05
C ASP A 184 9.05 -5.44 20.96
N MET A 185 8.73 -5.93 19.75
CA MET A 185 7.69 -6.94 19.58
C MET A 185 7.75 -7.74 18.26
N PRO A 186 7.36 -9.03 18.27
CA PRO A 186 7.21 -9.84 17.06
C PRO A 186 5.94 -9.47 16.31
N LEU A 187 6.07 -9.22 15.01
CA LEU A 187 4.96 -8.96 14.11
C LEU A 187 4.18 -10.26 13.82
N MET A 188 2.89 -10.14 13.55
CA MET A 188 2.06 -11.28 13.17
C MET A 188 2.43 -11.80 11.76
N MET A 189 1.90 -12.97 11.39
CA MET A 189 1.98 -13.53 10.02
C MET A 189 3.40 -13.67 9.44
N GLY A 190 4.44 -13.70 10.28
CA GLY A 190 5.83 -13.84 9.84
C GLY A 190 6.52 -12.53 9.45
N GLY A 191 5.91 -11.37 9.74
CA GLY A 191 6.49 -10.04 9.44
C GLY A 191 7.79 -9.69 10.18
N GLY A 192 8.34 -10.60 10.98
CA GLY A 192 9.61 -10.40 11.70
C GLY A 192 9.44 -9.68 13.04
N HIS A 193 10.29 -8.70 13.32
CA HIS A 193 10.39 -8.03 14.61
C HIS A 193 10.44 -6.50 14.44
N LEU A 194 9.73 -5.77 15.29
CA LEU A 194 9.60 -4.31 15.24
C LEU A 194 10.01 -3.70 16.58
N LYS A 195 10.98 -2.78 16.54
CA LYS A 195 11.41 -1.96 17.68
C LYS A 195 11.31 -0.48 17.34
N GLY A 196 11.05 0.35 18.35
CA GLY A 196 10.96 1.78 18.16
C GLY A 196 11.35 2.59 19.38
N TRP A 197 12.04 3.69 19.14
CA TRP A 197 12.53 4.64 20.13
C TRP A 197 12.06 6.04 19.76
N PHE A 198 11.47 6.76 20.71
CA PHE A 198 10.96 8.09 20.46
C PHE A 198 12.07 9.15 20.61
N VAL A 199 12.10 10.11 19.68
CA VAL A 199 13.13 11.14 19.58
C VAL A 199 12.46 12.50 19.74
N GLU A 200 12.66 13.10 20.91
CA GLU A 200 12.25 14.48 21.23
C GLU A 200 13.44 15.39 21.60
N ASP A 201 14.66 14.84 21.67
CA ASP A 201 15.87 15.60 21.99
C ASP A 201 16.15 16.69 20.91
N PRO A 202 16.20 17.98 21.28
CA PRO A 202 16.38 19.05 20.31
C PRO A 202 17.67 18.97 19.50
N ALA A 203 18.77 18.44 20.06
CA ALA A 203 20.04 18.36 19.36
C ALA A 203 20.05 17.25 18.29
N LEU A 204 19.40 16.11 18.55
CA LEU A 204 19.16 15.08 17.54
C LEU A 204 18.20 15.57 16.46
N LEU A 205 17.12 16.27 16.84
CA LEU A 205 16.17 16.84 15.89
C LEU A 205 16.82 17.91 14.99
N ASP A 206 17.57 18.87 15.53
CA ASP A 206 18.35 19.84 14.74
C ASP A 206 19.43 19.14 13.88
N GLY A 207 19.97 18.02 14.35
CA GLY A 207 20.88 17.15 13.60
C GLY A 207 20.24 16.59 12.32
N ILE A 208 19.03 16.01 12.44
CA ILE A 208 18.22 15.51 11.32
C ILE A 208 17.95 16.62 10.31
N VAL A 209 17.44 17.78 10.77
CA VAL A 209 17.14 18.94 9.90
C VAL A 209 18.40 19.42 9.18
N SER A 210 19.52 19.55 9.91
CA SER A 210 20.78 20.00 9.35
C SER A 210 21.39 19.00 8.35
N ALA A 211 21.16 17.71 8.53
CA ALA A 211 21.59 16.67 7.60
C ALA A 211 20.75 16.67 6.32
N LEU A 212 19.42 16.66 6.45
CA LEU A 212 18.49 16.75 5.31
C LEU A 212 18.71 18.05 4.49
N ALA A 213 18.99 19.18 5.14
CA ALA A 213 19.33 20.42 4.46
C ALA A 213 20.61 20.31 3.62
N ARG A 214 21.65 19.60 4.10
CA ARG A 214 22.86 19.33 3.31
C ARG A 214 22.58 18.41 2.14
N LEU A 215 21.75 17.38 2.31
CA LEU A 215 21.34 16.50 1.20
C LEU A 215 20.62 17.31 0.11
N LYS A 216 19.63 18.13 0.49
CA LYS A 216 18.90 19.02 -0.43
C LYS A 216 19.82 19.99 -1.18
N GLN A 217 20.85 20.53 -0.52
CA GLN A 217 21.83 21.43 -1.14
C GLN A 217 22.77 20.73 -2.13
N ASN A 218 23.10 19.45 -1.87
CA ASN A 218 23.96 18.65 -2.75
C ASN A 218 23.17 17.96 -3.88
N ALA A 219 21.84 17.86 -3.76
CA ALA A 219 20.97 17.26 -4.76
C ALA A 219 20.94 18.06 -6.08
N ARG A 220 21.01 17.34 -7.20
CA ARG A 220 21.17 17.89 -8.56
C ARG A 220 20.16 18.97 -8.96
N ASP A 221 18.92 18.86 -8.49
CA ASP A 221 17.87 19.87 -8.73
C ASP A 221 17.01 20.17 -7.48
N GLY A 222 17.53 19.86 -6.29
CA GLY A 222 16.86 20.08 -5.02
C GLY A 222 15.83 19.02 -4.60
N MET A 223 15.63 17.94 -5.37
CA MET A 223 14.90 16.74 -4.90
C MET A 223 15.53 16.18 -3.62
N LEU A 224 14.73 15.91 -2.59
CA LEU A 224 15.20 15.37 -1.31
C LEU A 224 14.67 13.96 -1.04
N PHE A 225 13.45 13.66 -1.48
CA PHE A 225 12.80 12.39 -1.20
C PHE A 225 12.31 11.69 -2.48
N ALA A 226 12.62 10.40 -2.62
CA ALA A 226 11.97 9.52 -3.57
C ALA A 226 10.90 8.69 -2.85
N VAL A 227 9.69 8.55 -3.40
CA VAL A 227 8.69 7.65 -2.84
C VAL A 227 9.06 6.21 -3.22
N GLY A 228 9.53 5.43 -2.25
CA GLY A 228 9.90 4.03 -2.42
C GLY A 228 8.73 3.07 -2.25
N ASP A 229 7.70 3.46 -1.48
CA ASP A 229 6.45 2.70 -1.36
C ASP A 229 5.26 3.59 -0.98
N GLY A 230 4.04 3.13 -1.24
CA GLY A 230 2.80 3.81 -0.89
C GLY A 230 2.47 5.06 -1.72
N ASN A 231 3.06 5.24 -2.91
CA ASN A 231 2.82 6.42 -3.76
C ASN A 231 1.33 6.72 -4.00
N HIS A 232 0.50 5.69 -4.24
CA HIS A 232 -0.94 5.84 -4.39
C HIS A 232 -1.65 6.38 -3.13
N SER A 233 -1.14 6.05 -1.95
CA SER A 233 -1.65 6.57 -0.66
C SER A 233 -1.23 8.02 -0.43
N LEU A 234 0.01 8.38 -0.79
CA LEU A 234 0.49 9.77 -0.73
C LEU A 234 -0.26 10.66 -1.75
N ALA A 235 -0.51 10.16 -2.96
CA ALA A 235 -1.33 10.82 -3.97
C ALA A 235 -2.79 11.00 -3.52
N ALA A 236 -3.38 10.00 -2.87
CA ALA A 236 -4.72 10.13 -2.29
C ALA A 236 -4.76 11.14 -1.14
N ALA A 237 -3.71 11.20 -0.30
CA ALA A 237 -3.57 12.22 0.74
C ALA A 237 -3.48 13.62 0.13
N LYS A 238 -2.66 13.83 -0.91
CA LYS A 238 -2.59 15.08 -1.67
C LYS A 238 -3.94 15.47 -2.27
N GLY A 239 -4.67 14.51 -2.84
CA GLY A 239 -6.00 14.75 -3.42
C GLY A 239 -7.01 15.26 -2.39
N VAL A 240 -7.11 14.61 -1.22
CA VAL A 240 -7.99 15.03 -0.12
C VAL A 240 -7.56 16.39 0.43
N TRP A 241 -6.26 16.64 0.53
CA TRP A 241 -5.73 17.94 0.94
C TRP A 241 -6.12 19.06 -0.02
N GLU A 242 -5.90 18.91 -1.33
CA GLU A 242 -6.28 19.96 -2.31
C GLU A 242 -7.78 20.24 -2.31
N GLN A 243 -8.63 19.21 -2.11
CA GLN A 243 -10.08 19.39 -1.96
C GLN A 243 -10.42 20.22 -0.71
N ARG A 244 -9.80 19.95 0.45
CA ARG A 244 -10.04 20.74 1.67
C ARG A 244 -9.47 22.15 1.56
N LYS A 245 -8.24 22.30 1.07
CA LYS A 245 -7.50 23.56 0.88
C LYS A 245 -8.28 24.59 0.06
N ALA A 246 -9.01 24.14 -0.96
CA ALA A 246 -9.89 24.98 -1.78
C ALA A 246 -11.03 25.66 -1.00
N GLN A 247 -11.38 25.13 0.19
CA GLN A 247 -12.44 25.62 1.07
C GLN A 247 -11.92 26.39 2.29
N LEU A 248 -10.60 26.46 2.46
CA LEU A 248 -9.93 27.09 3.63
C LEU A 248 -9.36 28.47 3.31
N THR A 249 -9.32 29.33 4.32
CA THR A 249 -8.50 30.55 4.37
C THR A 249 -7.01 30.21 4.53
N GLU A 250 -6.12 31.19 4.35
CA GLU A 250 -4.67 30.92 4.40
C GLU A 250 -4.19 30.49 5.80
N GLU A 251 -4.69 31.13 6.86
CA GLU A 251 -4.36 30.80 8.26
C GLU A 251 -4.81 29.38 8.65
N GLU A 252 -6.00 28.97 8.18
CA GLU A 252 -6.48 27.60 8.37
C GLU A 252 -5.68 26.57 7.56
N ARG A 253 -5.04 26.97 6.44
CA ARG A 253 -4.24 26.06 5.61
C ARG A 253 -2.88 25.76 6.23
N GLU A 254 -2.23 26.73 6.88
CA GLU A 254 -0.92 26.55 7.49
C GLU A 254 -0.95 25.47 8.58
N ASN A 255 -2.01 25.49 9.39
CA ASN A 255 -2.16 24.64 10.57
C ASN A 255 -3.00 23.37 10.34
N ASN A 256 -3.45 23.10 9.10
CA ASN A 256 -4.35 21.98 8.86
C ASN A 256 -3.64 20.60 8.92
N PRO A 257 -4.10 19.64 9.74
CA PRO A 257 -3.49 18.31 9.80
C PRO A 257 -3.53 17.57 8.45
N LEU A 258 -4.57 17.77 7.64
CA LEU A 258 -4.68 17.11 6.33
C LEU A 258 -3.60 17.56 5.33
N ARG A 259 -2.96 18.73 5.53
CA ARG A 259 -1.81 19.19 4.73
C ARG A 259 -0.60 18.26 4.84
N TYR A 260 -0.49 17.53 5.94
CA TYR A 260 0.65 16.67 6.21
C TYR A 260 0.30 15.20 6.07
N ALA A 261 1.28 14.34 5.76
CA ALA A 261 1.14 12.88 5.80
C ALA A 261 2.29 12.25 6.58
N LEU A 262 1.99 11.34 7.51
CA LEU A 262 2.98 10.54 8.23
C LEU A 262 3.64 9.54 7.26
N VAL A 263 4.96 9.34 7.35
CA VAL A 263 5.76 8.49 6.46
C VAL A 263 6.91 7.82 7.23
N GLU A 264 7.45 6.71 6.70
CA GLU A 264 8.76 6.17 7.13
C GLU A 264 9.85 6.68 6.17
N VAL A 265 10.77 7.50 6.66
CA VAL A 265 11.98 7.91 5.91
C VAL A 265 13.07 6.87 6.14
N VAL A 266 13.62 6.30 5.07
CA VAL A 266 14.69 5.29 5.09
C VAL A 266 15.87 5.76 4.24
N ASN A 267 17.08 5.35 4.61
CA ASN A 267 18.26 5.60 3.79
C ASN A 267 18.31 4.60 2.63
N LEU A 268 18.52 5.07 1.40
CA LEU A 268 18.70 4.19 0.23
C LEU A 268 19.80 3.16 0.44
N TYR A 269 20.87 3.51 1.16
CA TYR A 269 22.04 2.65 1.41
C TYR A 269 21.89 1.73 2.63
N ASP A 270 20.78 1.79 3.35
CA ASP A 270 20.44 0.86 4.43
C ASP A 270 20.52 -0.61 3.93
N ASN A 271 20.96 -1.51 4.82
CA ASN A 271 21.19 -2.92 4.48
C ASN A 271 19.90 -3.71 4.24
N GLY A 272 18.78 -3.28 4.83
CA GLY A 272 17.43 -3.78 4.58
C GLY A 272 16.74 -3.16 3.37
N ILE A 273 17.45 -2.37 2.55
CA ILE A 273 16.99 -1.93 1.23
C ILE A 273 17.76 -2.67 0.14
N THR A 274 17.13 -3.64 -0.49
CA THR A 274 17.67 -4.38 -1.65
C THR A 274 17.00 -3.93 -2.95
N MET A 275 17.81 -3.66 -3.98
CA MET A 275 17.35 -3.34 -5.33
C MET A 275 17.30 -4.63 -6.15
N HIS A 276 16.13 -5.24 -6.25
CA HIS A 276 15.94 -6.47 -7.02
C HIS A 276 15.64 -6.16 -8.50
N PRO A 277 16.20 -6.94 -9.45
CA PRO A 277 15.76 -6.89 -10.83
C PRO A 277 14.33 -7.45 -10.93
N ILE A 278 13.57 -6.97 -11.91
CA ILE A 278 12.28 -7.58 -12.26
C ILE A 278 12.43 -8.21 -13.63
N HIS A 279 12.69 -9.51 -13.64
CA HIS A 279 12.74 -10.32 -14.85
C HIS A 279 11.36 -10.48 -15.47
N ARG A 280 11.30 -10.84 -16.75
CA ARG A 280 10.03 -10.96 -17.48
C ARG A 280 9.95 -12.31 -18.15
N VAL A 281 8.86 -13.04 -17.95
CA VAL A 281 8.65 -14.34 -18.59
C VAL A 281 7.39 -14.28 -19.42
N LEU A 282 7.51 -14.54 -20.72
CA LEU A 282 6.37 -14.74 -21.59
C LEU A 282 6.01 -16.23 -21.64
N PHE A 283 4.71 -16.51 -21.55
CA PHE A 283 4.11 -17.84 -21.63
C PHE A 283 3.29 -17.98 -22.91
N ASN A 284 3.07 -19.21 -23.35
CA ASN A 284 2.29 -19.57 -24.55
C ASN A 284 2.84 -18.98 -25.85
N VAL A 285 4.17 -18.81 -25.95
CA VAL A 285 4.85 -18.18 -27.10
C VAL A 285 5.65 -19.17 -27.94
N ASP A 286 5.67 -18.94 -29.25
CA ASP A 286 6.69 -19.48 -30.15
C ASP A 286 7.95 -18.61 -30.02
N VAL A 287 9.02 -19.17 -29.43
CA VAL A 287 10.23 -18.44 -29.06
C VAL A 287 10.94 -17.82 -30.29
N PRO A 288 11.26 -18.56 -31.37
CA PRO A 288 11.77 -17.98 -32.61
C PRO A 288 10.90 -16.87 -33.20
N VAL A 289 9.58 -17.04 -33.25
CA VAL A 289 8.66 -16.03 -33.81
C VAL A 289 8.71 -14.75 -32.96
N VAL A 290 8.59 -14.88 -31.64
CA VAL A 290 8.63 -13.74 -30.72
C VAL A 290 9.95 -12.97 -30.78
N LEU A 291 11.10 -13.66 -30.77
CA LEU A 291 12.40 -12.98 -30.81
C LEU A 291 12.60 -12.18 -32.12
N ASN A 292 12.18 -12.74 -33.26
CA ASN A 292 12.23 -12.04 -34.54
C ASN A 292 11.23 -10.86 -34.59
N ALA A 293 10.02 -11.04 -34.06
CA ALA A 293 9.02 -9.97 -33.97
C ALA A 293 9.51 -8.82 -33.07
N LEU A 294 10.10 -9.12 -31.92
CA LEU A 294 10.64 -8.13 -30.99
C LEU A 294 11.76 -7.29 -31.63
N VAL A 295 12.71 -7.93 -32.33
CA VAL A 295 13.74 -7.22 -33.11
C VAL A 295 13.13 -6.39 -34.23
N SER A 296 12.07 -6.88 -34.90
CA SER A 296 11.36 -6.10 -35.92
C SER A 296 10.65 -4.88 -35.33
N ILE A 297 10.04 -4.98 -34.15
CA ILE A 297 9.38 -3.87 -33.45
C ILE A 297 10.41 -2.78 -33.10
N LEU A 298 11.51 -3.16 -32.44
CA LEU A 298 12.60 -2.23 -32.10
C LEU A 298 13.19 -1.55 -33.35
N ASN A 299 13.36 -2.27 -34.46
CA ASN A 299 13.85 -1.69 -35.71
C ASN A 299 12.83 -0.81 -36.44
N LYS A 300 11.54 -1.12 -36.39
CA LYS A 300 10.47 -0.23 -36.89
C LYS A 300 10.43 1.11 -36.13
N GLN A 301 10.85 1.09 -34.86
CA GLN A 301 11.04 2.29 -34.03
C GLN A 301 12.41 2.97 -34.23
N GLY A 302 13.22 2.51 -35.19
CA GLY A 302 14.51 3.11 -35.54
C GLY A 302 15.69 2.75 -34.63
N GLN A 303 15.52 1.80 -33.70
CA GLN A 303 16.45 1.61 -32.58
C GLN A 303 17.74 0.81 -32.89
N ASP A 304 17.89 0.33 -34.13
CA ASP A 304 19.05 -0.47 -34.59
C ASP A 304 19.32 -1.69 -33.68
N ALA A 305 18.36 -2.61 -33.69
CA ALA A 305 18.34 -3.81 -32.88
C ALA A 305 18.83 -5.04 -33.67
N SER A 306 19.68 -5.87 -33.05
CA SER A 306 20.19 -7.11 -33.64
C SER A 306 20.26 -8.24 -32.61
N MET A 307 19.82 -9.43 -32.99
CA MET A 307 19.85 -10.62 -32.13
C MET A 307 21.13 -11.42 -32.32
N ILE A 308 21.74 -11.84 -31.21
CA ILE A 308 22.94 -12.66 -31.16
C ILE A 308 22.69 -13.86 -30.25
N TYR A 309 22.68 -15.07 -30.82
CA TYR A 309 22.69 -16.31 -30.04
C TYR A 309 24.09 -16.57 -29.49
N THR A 310 24.19 -16.88 -28.19
CA THR A 310 25.49 -17.08 -27.53
C THR A 310 25.56 -18.43 -26.84
N ARG A 311 26.64 -19.19 -27.12
CA ARG A 311 27.03 -20.39 -26.37
C ARG A 311 28.10 -20.04 -25.32
N GLY A 312 27.85 -19.01 -24.51
CA GLY A 312 28.75 -18.58 -23.43
C GLY A 312 29.83 -17.57 -23.82
N THR A 313 29.67 -16.78 -24.87
CA THR A 313 30.57 -15.66 -25.17
C THR A 313 30.41 -14.52 -24.16
N ARG A 314 31.54 -13.94 -23.73
CA ARG A 314 31.57 -12.76 -22.84
C ARG A 314 30.99 -11.55 -23.57
N ILE A 315 29.84 -11.07 -23.10
CA ILE A 315 29.18 -9.87 -23.63
C ILE A 315 30.14 -8.67 -23.47
N GLN A 316 30.52 -8.04 -24.58
CA GLN A 316 31.27 -6.78 -24.54
C GLN A 316 30.27 -5.63 -24.38
N ARG A 317 30.16 -5.08 -23.16
CA ARG A 317 29.44 -3.82 -22.96
C ARG A 317 30.11 -2.72 -23.79
N ARG A 318 29.29 -1.96 -24.51
CA ARG A 318 29.70 -0.77 -25.27
C ARG A 318 28.85 0.39 -24.80
N GLU A 319 29.47 1.55 -24.66
CA GLU A 319 28.77 2.78 -24.26
C GLU A 319 27.66 3.10 -25.28
N GLY A 320 26.48 3.52 -24.78
CA GLY A 320 25.30 3.78 -25.60
C GLY A 320 24.55 2.54 -26.15
N VAL A 321 25.06 1.31 -25.97
CA VAL A 321 24.39 0.08 -26.45
C VAL A 321 23.64 -0.61 -25.30
N GLN A 322 22.33 -0.75 -25.46
CA GLN A 322 21.48 -1.53 -24.55
C GLN A 322 21.52 -3.01 -24.92
N ILE A 323 21.48 -3.89 -23.90
CA ILE A 323 21.63 -5.34 -24.09
C ILE A 323 20.49 -6.06 -23.37
N ILE A 324 19.50 -6.52 -24.14
CA ILE A 324 18.37 -7.31 -23.64
C ILE A 324 18.79 -8.78 -23.64
N ARG A 325 19.03 -9.37 -22.47
CA ARG A 325 19.44 -10.79 -22.35
C ARG A 325 18.20 -11.68 -22.36
N PHE A 326 18.22 -12.79 -23.10
CA PHE A 326 17.09 -13.73 -23.17
C PHE A 326 17.51 -15.19 -22.94
N GLU A 327 16.58 -15.96 -22.39
CA GLU A 327 16.70 -17.38 -22.13
C GLU A 327 15.40 -18.10 -22.50
N SER A 328 15.51 -19.30 -23.06
CA SER A 328 14.44 -20.29 -23.18
C SER A 328 15.01 -21.67 -22.87
N LYS A 329 14.15 -22.67 -22.78
CA LYS A 329 14.56 -24.08 -22.64
C LYS A 329 15.59 -24.56 -23.68
N MET A 330 15.58 -23.99 -24.88
CA MET A 330 16.41 -24.43 -26.02
C MET A 330 17.49 -23.44 -26.46
N SER A 331 17.41 -22.17 -26.06
CA SER A 331 18.30 -21.11 -26.57
C SER A 331 18.61 -20.06 -25.51
N LYS A 332 19.83 -19.51 -25.56
CA LYS A 332 20.22 -18.31 -24.83
C LYS A 332 20.89 -17.32 -25.78
N GLY A 333 20.78 -16.04 -25.48
CA GLY A 333 21.37 -14.99 -26.30
C GLY A 333 21.08 -13.61 -25.75
N HIS A 334 21.31 -12.61 -26.59
CA HIS A 334 20.95 -11.23 -26.30
C HIS A 334 20.54 -10.49 -27.56
N ILE A 335 19.79 -9.40 -27.39
CA ILE A 335 19.49 -8.41 -28.42
C ILE A 335 20.30 -7.17 -28.07
N GLU A 336 21.17 -6.74 -28.97
CA GLU A 336 21.88 -5.46 -28.89
C GLU A 336 21.03 -4.38 -29.54
N VAL A 337 20.67 -3.33 -28.80
CA VAL A 337 19.97 -2.15 -29.28
C VAL A 337 20.97 -1.00 -29.31
N ARG A 338 21.37 -0.57 -30.51
CA ARG A 338 22.53 0.31 -30.74
C ARG A 338 22.18 1.78 -30.79
N ARG A 339 20.90 2.11 -31.01
CA ARG A 339 20.35 3.46 -30.93
C ARG A 339 19.06 3.44 -30.09
N PRO A 340 19.15 3.07 -28.80
CA PRO A 340 17.97 2.92 -27.97
C PRO A 340 17.19 4.24 -27.88
N LYS A 341 15.87 4.16 -28.07
CA LYS A 341 14.94 5.29 -27.98
C LYS A 341 14.87 5.85 -26.56
N HIS A 342 14.98 4.97 -25.57
CA HIS A 342 14.88 5.28 -24.15
C HIS A 342 16.21 5.00 -23.47
N SER A 343 16.55 5.78 -22.44
CA SER A 343 17.77 5.56 -21.66
C SER A 343 17.73 4.29 -20.81
N LEU A 344 16.55 3.91 -20.32
CA LEU A 344 16.34 2.74 -19.46
C LEU A 344 15.99 1.50 -20.27
N LEU A 345 16.78 0.43 -20.11
CA LEU A 345 16.56 -0.88 -20.74
C LEU A 345 15.15 -1.43 -20.46
N ALA A 346 14.67 -1.26 -19.23
CA ALA A 346 13.32 -1.65 -18.82
C ALA A 346 12.23 -0.96 -19.64
N GLN A 347 12.42 0.31 -20.03
CA GLN A 347 11.46 1.04 -20.86
C GLN A 347 11.45 0.54 -22.29
N THR A 348 12.65 0.37 -22.89
CA THR A 348 12.85 -0.21 -24.22
C THR A 348 12.19 -1.58 -24.34
N LEU A 349 12.34 -2.43 -23.32
CA LEU A 349 11.71 -3.74 -23.30
C LEU A 349 10.20 -3.67 -23.03
N THR A 350 9.70 -2.78 -22.17
CA THR A 350 8.25 -2.67 -21.90
C THR A 350 7.50 -2.24 -23.15
N GLU A 351 7.90 -1.14 -23.79
CA GLU A 351 7.21 -0.64 -24.99
C GLU A 351 7.21 -1.68 -26.12
N ALA A 352 8.32 -2.41 -26.29
CA ALA A 352 8.42 -3.43 -27.32
C ALA A 352 7.64 -4.73 -27.00
N LEU A 353 7.46 -5.07 -25.71
CA LEU A 353 6.62 -6.20 -25.28
C LEU A 353 5.13 -5.86 -25.32
N ASP A 354 4.72 -4.65 -24.95
CA ASP A 354 3.32 -4.22 -25.00
C ASP A 354 2.79 -4.31 -26.46
N ILE A 355 3.54 -3.75 -27.42
CA ILE A 355 3.24 -3.82 -28.86
C ILE A 355 3.23 -5.28 -29.39
N LEU A 356 4.04 -6.16 -28.81
CA LEU A 356 4.09 -7.58 -29.17
C LEU A 356 2.87 -8.34 -28.65
N LEU A 357 2.44 -8.06 -27.41
CA LEU A 357 1.30 -8.72 -26.77
C LEU A 357 -0.02 -8.37 -27.46
N GLU A 358 -0.17 -7.14 -27.96
CA GLU A 358 -1.29 -6.75 -28.85
C GLU A 358 -1.42 -7.66 -30.09
N GLN A 359 -0.31 -8.23 -30.56
CA GLN A 359 -0.26 -9.12 -31.73
C GLN A 359 -0.39 -10.62 -31.36
N LEU A 360 -0.37 -10.95 -30.07
CA LEU A 360 -0.31 -12.34 -29.55
C LEU A 360 -1.36 -12.57 -28.45
N PRO A 361 -2.66 -12.68 -28.77
CA PRO A 361 -3.75 -12.71 -27.80
C PRO A 361 -3.79 -13.94 -26.86
N ARG A 362 -2.89 -14.91 -27.05
CA ARG A 362 -2.70 -16.07 -26.14
C ARG A 362 -1.47 -15.94 -25.25
N ALA A 363 -0.55 -15.02 -25.58
CA ALA A 363 0.65 -14.80 -24.81
C ALA A 363 0.31 -14.05 -23.52
N GLN A 364 1.02 -14.38 -22.45
CA GLN A 364 0.93 -13.70 -21.15
C GLN A 364 2.33 -13.35 -20.70
N VAL A 365 2.51 -12.20 -20.05
CA VAL A 365 3.77 -11.80 -19.43
C VAL A 365 3.63 -11.80 -17.92
N ASP A 366 4.61 -12.36 -17.22
CA ASP A 366 4.73 -12.32 -15.78
C ASP A 366 6.07 -11.69 -15.35
N TYR A 367 6.11 -11.20 -14.11
CA TYR A 367 7.17 -10.36 -13.56
C TYR A 367 7.81 -11.04 -12.34
N ILE A 368 9.04 -11.51 -12.51
CA ILE A 368 9.71 -12.42 -11.56
C ILE A 368 10.84 -11.70 -10.84
N HIS A 369 10.89 -11.83 -9.51
CA HIS A 369 11.72 -11.00 -8.61
C HIS A 369 13.04 -11.67 -8.18
N GLY A 370 13.38 -12.84 -8.73
CA GLY A 370 14.67 -13.51 -8.46
C GLY A 370 15.17 -14.42 -9.59
N ASP A 371 16.49 -14.46 -9.77
CA ASP A 371 17.20 -15.21 -10.81
C ASP A 371 16.86 -16.71 -10.81
N GLU A 372 16.76 -17.35 -9.64
CA GLU A 372 16.51 -18.80 -9.55
C GLU A 372 15.10 -19.18 -10.03
N GLU A 373 14.07 -18.47 -9.55
CA GLU A 373 12.69 -18.67 -9.97
C GLU A 373 12.53 -18.44 -11.48
N PHE A 374 13.13 -17.36 -12.00
CA PHE A 374 13.19 -17.08 -13.42
C PHE A 374 13.83 -18.23 -14.21
N HIS A 375 15.00 -18.72 -13.78
CA HIS A 375 15.68 -19.83 -14.43
C HIS A 375 14.91 -21.14 -14.37
N ASN A 376 14.08 -21.35 -13.34
CA ASN A 376 13.22 -22.54 -13.21
C ASN A 376 11.98 -22.44 -14.11
N LEU A 377 11.26 -21.31 -14.08
CA LEU A 377 10.09 -21.04 -14.92
C LEU A 377 10.43 -21.15 -16.41
N VAL A 378 11.53 -20.53 -16.86
CA VAL A 378 11.92 -20.49 -18.27
C VAL A 378 12.35 -21.86 -18.82
N LYS A 379 12.76 -22.80 -17.95
CA LYS A 379 13.10 -24.19 -18.32
C LYS A 379 11.92 -25.15 -18.22
N SER A 380 10.83 -24.75 -17.56
CA SER A 380 9.65 -25.61 -17.36
C SER A 380 9.05 -26.07 -18.70
N SER A 381 8.82 -25.14 -19.62
CA SER A 381 8.15 -25.37 -20.91
C SER A 381 8.96 -24.88 -22.10
N HIS A 382 8.67 -25.43 -23.28
CA HIS A 382 9.20 -24.92 -24.56
C HIS A 382 8.47 -23.65 -25.03
N ALA A 383 7.28 -23.38 -24.49
CA ALA A 383 6.47 -22.21 -24.81
C ALA A 383 6.75 -21.00 -23.89
N CYS A 384 7.95 -20.96 -23.28
CA CYS A 384 8.37 -19.91 -22.36
C CYS A 384 9.61 -19.17 -22.88
N LEU A 385 9.59 -17.84 -22.80
CA LEU A 385 10.72 -16.96 -23.10
C LEU A 385 10.96 -16.01 -21.94
N GLY A 386 12.13 -16.10 -21.31
CA GLY A 386 12.56 -15.19 -20.27
C GLY A 386 13.44 -14.07 -20.81
N PHE A 387 13.25 -12.86 -20.30
CA PHE A 387 14.17 -11.74 -20.39
C PHE A 387 14.79 -11.45 -19.02
N LEU A 388 16.12 -11.59 -18.95
CA LEU A 388 16.89 -11.36 -17.73
C LEU A 388 17.25 -9.88 -17.65
N MET A 389 16.83 -9.24 -16.56
CA MET A 389 17.08 -7.83 -16.26
C MET A 389 18.21 -7.68 -15.25
N GLU A 390 18.98 -6.61 -15.35
CA GLU A 390 20.00 -6.25 -14.35
C GLU A 390 19.36 -5.37 -13.25
N PRO A 391 19.79 -5.49 -11.98
CA PRO A 391 19.30 -4.60 -10.92
C PRO A 391 19.77 -3.17 -11.16
N MET A 392 18.89 -2.20 -10.93
CA MET A 392 19.25 -0.79 -10.87
C MET A 392 20.19 -0.56 -9.69
N ARG A 393 21.27 0.20 -9.89
CA ARG A 393 22.16 0.56 -8.78
C ARG A 393 21.51 1.60 -7.89
N LYS A 394 21.81 1.54 -6.59
CA LYS A 394 21.33 2.53 -5.60
C LYS A 394 21.71 3.95 -6.02
N ASP A 395 22.97 4.18 -6.41
CA ASP A 395 23.48 5.49 -6.82
C ASP A 395 22.95 6.00 -8.18
N GLU A 396 22.15 5.22 -8.90
CA GLU A 396 21.47 5.65 -10.13
C GLU A 396 20.01 6.07 -9.90
N LEU A 397 19.39 5.72 -8.76
CA LEU A 397 17.95 5.88 -8.54
C LEU A 397 17.50 7.35 -8.59
N PHE A 398 18.15 8.22 -7.81
CA PHE A 398 17.79 9.64 -7.73
C PHE A 398 18.09 10.37 -9.05
N ASP A 399 19.24 10.09 -9.67
CA ASP A 399 19.58 10.66 -10.97
C ASP A 399 18.59 10.22 -12.07
N ALA A 400 18.10 8.98 -12.02
CA ALA A 400 17.07 8.49 -12.93
C ALA A 400 15.73 9.21 -12.70
N VAL A 401 15.29 9.41 -11.44
CA VAL A 401 14.05 10.16 -11.13
C VAL A 401 14.17 11.64 -11.49
N VAL A 402 15.33 12.27 -11.27
CA VAL A 402 15.59 13.66 -11.68
C VAL A 402 15.62 13.81 -13.22
N THR A 403 16.17 12.83 -13.94
CA THR A 403 16.35 12.92 -15.40
C THR A 403 15.10 12.51 -16.18
N TYR A 404 14.36 11.49 -15.71
CA TYR A 404 13.22 10.90 -16.42
C TYR A 404 11.87 11.15 -15.76
N GLY A 405 11.86 11.65 -14.52
CA GLY A 405 10.65 11.76 -13.73
C GLY A 405 10.23 10.40 -13.19
N VAL A 406 9.05 9.96 -13.62
CA VAL A 406 8.52 8.66 -13.23
C VAL A 406 9.22 7.53 -14.00
N LEU A 407 9.70 6.52 -13.28
CA LEU A 407 10.37 5.37 -13.86
C LEU A 407 9.33 4.38 -14.46
N PRO A 408 9.72 3.59 -15.48
CA PRO A 408 8.81 2.63 -16.10
C PRO A 408 8.25 1.64 -15.07
N ARG A 409 6.98 1.28 -15.22
CA ARG A 409 6.34 0.22 -14.40
C ARG A 409 7.23 -1.02 -14.37
N LYS A 410 7.48 -1.55 -13.17
CA LYS A 410 8.32 -2.75 -12.96
C LYS A 410 9.76 -2.59 -13.51
N ALA A 411 10.36 -1.40 -13.38
CA ALA A 411 11.77 -1.18 -13.70
C ALA A 411 12.73 -1.77 -12.65
N PHE A 412 12.35 -1.74 -11.37
CA PHE A 412 13.09 -2.30 -10.24
C PHE A 412 12.08 -2.66 -9.13
N SER A 413 12.49 -3.48 -8.16
CA SER A 413 11.73 -3.71 -6.92
C SER A 413 12.57 -3.35 -5.71
N MET A 414 11.95 -2.71 -4.72
CA MET A 414 12.55 -2.48 -3.41
C MET A 414 11.94 -3.43 -2.39
N GLY A 415 12.78 -4.38 -1.94
CA GLY A 415 12.40 -5.44 -1.01
C GLY A 415 11.35 -6.42 -1.54
N MET A 416 11.10 -7.46 -0.75
CA MET A 416 10.05 -8.46 -0.94
C MET A 416 8.72 -8.05 -0.29
N ALA A 417 7.64 -8.77 -0.58
CA ALA A 417 6.30 -8.45 -0.06
C ALA A 417 6.21 -8.59 1.48
N GLU A 418 7.00 -9.50 2.07
CA GLU A 418 7.04 -9.73 3.51
C GLU A 418 7.87 -8.67 4.27
N GLU A 419 8.68 -7.87 3.57
CA GLU A 419 9.44 -6.74 4.14
C GLU A 419 8.61 -5.45 4.24
N LYS A 420 7.39 -5.48 3.70
CA LYS A 420 6.51 -4.32 3.60
C LYS A 420 6.02 -3.87 4.97
N ARG A 421 5.73 -2.58 5.07
CA ARG A 421 5.48 -1.92 6.36
C ARG A 421 4.23 -2.49 7.04
N TYR A 422 4.42 -2.98 8.26
CA TYR A 422 3.33 -3.23 9.20
C TYR A 422 2.99 -1.91 9.92
N TYR A 423 1.71 -1.56 9.92
CA TYR A 423 1.18 -0.37 10.59
C TYR A 423 1.43 -0.45 12.09
N TYR A 424 1.92 0.62 12.69
CA TYR A 424 2.08 0.68 14.14
C TYR A 424 1.84 2.10 14.65
N GLU A 425 2.62 3.06 14.14
CA GLU A 425 2.41 4.50 14.37
C GLU A 425 1.24 5.00 13.55
N CYS A 426 0.47 5.89 14.15
CA CYS A 426 -0.63 6.60 13.50
C CYS A 426 -0.55 8.10 13.85
N ARG A 427 -1.38 8.93 13.23
CA ARG A 427 -1.50 10.36 13.50
C ARG A 427 -2.95 10.81 13.39
N LEU A 428 -3.32 11.86 14.11
CA LEU A 428 -4.60 12.54 13.91
C LEU A 428 -4.65 13.25 12.54
N LEU A 429 -5.86 13.31 11.99
CA LEU A 429 -6.23 14.07 10.79
C LEU A 429 -7.20 15.24 11.08
N VAL A 430 -7.68 15.35 12.32
CA VAL A 430 -8.60 16.39 12.82
C VAL A 430 -7.87 17.37 13.73
N ASN A 431 -8.43 18.58 13.87
CA ASN A 431 -7.92 19.60 14.80
C ASN A 431 -8.39 19.35 16.23
N ALA A 432 -7.63 19.84 17.21
CA ALA A 432 -8.00 19.76 18.64
C ALA A 432 -9.32 20.49 19.00
N SER A 433 -9.83 21.38 18.13
CA SER A 433 -11.16 21.98 18.27
C SER A 433 -12.28 21.01 17.84
N GLU A 434 -12.03 20.18 16.83
CA GLU A 434 -12.94 19.14 16.36
C GLU A 434 -12.95 17.93 17.33
N GLU A 435 -11.88 17.73 18.12
CA GLU A 435 -11.88 16.81 19.28
C GLU A 435 -12.93 17.25 20.33
N ALA A 436 -13.04 18.55 20.63
CA ALA A 436 -13.97 19.08 21.64
C ALA A 436 -15.43 19.14 21.15
N GLU A 437 -15.68 19.52 19.90
CA GLU A 437 -17.06 19.50 19.35
C GLU A 437 -17.63 18.08 19.24
N ALA A 438 -16.77 17.07 19.00
CA ALA A 438 -17.16 15.66 19.06
C ALA A 438 -17.51 15.17 20.48
N GLU A 439 -16.90 15.75 21.52
CA GLU A 439 -17.28 15.50 22.93
C GLU A 439 -18.59 16.22 23.31
N GLU A 440 -18.91 17.38 22.72
CA GLU A 440 -20.13 18.15 23.01
C GLU A 440 -21.39 17.72 22.23
N GLU A 441 -21.28 17.10 21.05
CA GLU A 441 -22.45 16.62 20.27
C GLU A 441 -23.09 15.32 20.81
N MET A 442 -22.62 14.77 21.93
CA MET A 442 -23.25 13.61 22.57
C MET A 442 -24.52 14.00 23.35
N PRO A 443 -25.73 13.51 22.98
CA PRO A 443 -26.91 13.69 23.81
C PRO A 443 -26.77 12.90 25.12
N ALA A 444 -26.97 13.58 26.25
CA ALA A 444 -27.00 12.93 27.55
C ALA A 444 -28.09 11.83 27.59
N PRO A 445 -27.86 10.70 28.29
CA PRO A 445 -28.84 9.63 28.35
C PRO A 445 -30.11 10.09 29.07
N ASP A 446 -31.24 10.04 28.38
CA ASP A 446 -32.55 10.44 28.90
C ASP A 446 -32.92 9.66 30.17
N THR A 447 -32.83 10.34 31.32
CA THR A 447 -33.41 9.83 32.57
C THR A 447 -34.93 9.96 32.51
N VAL A 448 -35.60 8.92 32.01
CA VAL A 448 -37.06 8.83 32.04
C VAL A 448 -37.54 8.70 33.49
N GLN A 449 -37.97 9.80 34.08
CA GLN A 449 -38.74 9.79 35.33
C GLN A 449 -40.16 9.29 35.04
N ALA A 450 -40.50 8.13 35.57
CA ALA A 450 -41.84 7.58 35.47
C ALA A 450 -42.76 8.19 36.56
N GLU A 451 -43.47 9.26 36.23
CA GLU A 451 -44.63 9.69 37.02
C GLU A 451 -45.88 8.90 36.60
N ALA A 452 -46.49 8.20 37.55
CA ALA A 452 -47.70 7.41 37.34
C ALA A 452 -48.93 8.11 37.92
N GLN A 453 -49.99 8.28 37.12
CA GLN A 453 -51.36 8.58 37.56
C GLN A 453 -52.38 8.27 36.43
N PRO A 454 -53.70 8.17 36.70
CA PRO A 454 -54.36 6.87 36.56
C PRO A 454 -55.37 6.76 35.40
N ILE A 455 -55.88 5.53 35.22
CA ILE A 455 -56.85 5.12 34.22
C ILE A 455 -58.28 5.53 34.61
N GLU A 456 -59.03 6.11 33.67
CA GLU A 456 -60.51 6.11 33.66
C GLU A 456 -61.02 5.34 32.43
N ALA A 457 -62.23 4.79 32.53
CA ALA A 457 -62.81 3.88 31.53
C ALA A 457 -64.24 4.29 31.11
N ALA A 458 -64.52 4.20 29.80
CA ALA A 458 -65.85 4.21 29.17
C ALA A 458 -65.69 3.56 27.76
N GLU A 459 -66.20 2.36 27.52
CA GLU A 459 -67.56 2.03 27.02
C GLU A 459 -67.69 2.02 25.47
N THR A 460 -67.81 0.78 24.92
CA THR A 460 -68.81 0.29 23.91
C THR A 460 -68.98 0.98 22.54
N GLU A 461 -69.26 0.32 21.40
CA GLU A 461 -69.49 -1.09 20.99
C GLU A 461 -69.29 -1.25 19.44
N PRO A 462 -69.30 -2.47 18.84
CA PRO A 462 -68.95 -2.76 17.41
C PRO A 462 -70.22 -2.79 16.49
N PRO A 463 -70.18 -3.01 15.13
CA PRO A 463 -69.91 -4.33 14.49
C PRO A 463 -69.31 -4.31 13.03
N GLU A 464 -68.54 -5.34 12.60
CA GLU A 464 -68.87 -6.42 11.62
C GLU A 464 -68.24 -6.31 10.17
N PRO A 465 -68.16 -7.41 9.37
CA PRO A 465 -67.12 -7.62 8.33
C PRO A 465 -67.66 -7.81 6.89
N VAL A 466 -66.82 -8.29 5.93
CA VAL A 466 -67.06 -8.99 4.61
C VAL A 466 -65.96 -8.59 3.60
N VAL A 467 -65.37 -9.36 2.65
CA VAL A 467 -65.14 -10.79 2.33
C VAL A 467 -64.43 -10.81 0.93
N GLN A 468 -63.43 -11.70 0.70
CA GLN A 468 -62.90 -12.22 -0.61
C GLN A 468 -62.37 -11.25 -1.71
N ASN A 469 -61.32 -11.52 -2.50
CA ASN A 469 -61.17 -12.66 -3.45
C ASN A 469 -59.74 -12.79 -4.01
N ALA A 470 -59.45 -13.93 -4.67
CA ALA A 470 -58.24 -14.19 -5.47
C ALA A 470 -58.57 -14.37 -6.97
N PRO A 471 -57.57 -14.47 -7.86
CA PRO A 471 -57.69 -15.42 -8.98
C PRO A 471 -56.41 -16.23 -9.28
N GLN A 472 -56.62 -17.43 -9.85
CA GLN A 472 -55.61 -18.32 -10.46
C GLN A 472 -55.58 -18.15 -12.01
N TYR A 473 -54.60 -18.81 -12.66
CA TYR A 473 -54.51 -19.36 -14.04
C TYR A 473 -53.07 -19.11 -14.57
N GLY A 474 -52.34 -20.02 -15.21
CA GLY A 474 -52.51 -21.45 -15.53
C GLY A 474 -51.26 -21.98 -16.28
N ALA A 475 -51.03 -23.30 -16.31
CA ALA A 475 -49.98 -23.95 -17.14
C ALA A 475 -50.58 -24.47 -18.47
N PRO A 476 -49.78 -24.75 -19.52
CA PRO A 476 -49.04 -26.03 -19.66
C PRO A 476 -47.61 -25.81 -20.23
N ASP A 477 -46.81 -26.72 -20.83
CA ASP A 477 -46.90 -28.14 -21.31
C ASP A 477 -45.49 -28.81 -21.15
N GLU A 478 -45.42 -30.15 -21.19
CA GLU A 478 -44.19 -30.96 -21.41
C GLU A 478 -44.28 -31.76 -22.73
N PRO A 479 -43.16 -32.28 -23.27
CA PRO A 479 -43.15 -33.72 -23.56
C PRO A 479 -41.83 -34.47 -23.29
N ASP A 480 -41.95 -35.78 -23.06
CA ASP A 480 -40.91 -36.75 -22.68
C ASP A 480 -39.85 -37.11 -23.75
N MET A 481 -38.66 -37.54 -23.28
CA MET A 481 -38.06 -38.84 -23.67
C MET A 481 -36.87 -39.24 -22.76
N GLU A 482 -36.89 -40.49 -22.28
CA GLU A 482 -35.85 -41.19 -21.51
C GLU A 482 -34.79 -41.88 -22.45
N PRO A 483 -33.86 -42.73 -21.95
CA PRO A 483 -32.73 -42.48 -21.02
C PRO A 483 -31.38 -43.02 -21.59
N ASP A 484 -30.26 -42.90 -20.84
CA ASP A 484 -29.24 -43.97 -20.71
C ASP A 484 -28.10 -43.63 -19.71
N ALA A 485 -27.66 -44.65 -18.93
CA ALA A 485 -26.37 -44.85 -18.20
C ALA A 485 -25.78 -43.72 -17.30
N GLU A 486 -25.64 -43.89 -15.97
CA GLU A 486 -24.49 -44.52 -15.27
C GLU A 486 -23.13 -43.79 -15.49
N GLU A 487 -22.34 -43.32 -14.51
CA GLU A 487 -22.20 -43.62 -13.07
C GLU A 487 -21.57 -42.44 -12.27
N GLU A 488 -21.70 -42.47 -10.94
CA GLU A 488 -20.92 -41.83 -9.85
C GLU A 488 -20.08 -40.51 -10.05
N GLU A 489 -20.42 -39.46 -9.28
CA GLU A 489 -19.41 -38.78 -8.42
C GLU A 489 -20.05 -38.06 -7.21
N GLN A 490 -19.24 -37.74 -6.18
CA GLN A 490 -19.67 -37.65 -4.79
C GLN A 490 -20.14 -36.25 -4.31
N ASP A 491 -21.14 -36.33 -3.42
CA ASP A 491 -21.58 -35.39 -2.37
C ASP A 491 -20.93 -33.98 -2.28
N ARG A 492 -21.74 -32.94 -2.55
CA ARG A 492 -21.45 -31.54 -2.18
C ARG A 492 -22.46 -31.04 -1.15
N PRO A 493 -22.07 -30.69 0.09
CA PRO A 493 -22.97 -30.00 1.01
C PRO A 493 -23.18 -28.54 0.57
N ALA A 494 -24.44 -28.11 0.55
CA ALA A 494 -24.85 -26.79 0.07
C ALA A 494 -24.42 -25.63 0.97
N LYS A 495 -24.34 -24.42 0.36
CA LYS A 495 -24.14 -23.14 1.06
C LYS A 495 -25.12 -23.00 2.23
N ARG A 496 -24.61 -22.87 3.45
CA ARG A 496 -25.38 -22.43 4.64
C ARG A 496 -24.76 -21.18 5.25
N SER A 497 -25.62 -20.21 5.53
CA SER A 497 -25.29 -18.95 6.20
C SER A 497 -24.78 -19.20 7.63
N ILE A 498 -23.68 -18.54 8.01
CA ILE A 498 -23.15 -18.51 9.37
C ILE A 498 -22.80 -17.06 9.75
N TRP A 499 -23.81 -16.27 10.10
CA TRP A 499 -23.66 -15.01 10.84
C TRP A 499 -24.72 -14.92 11.97
N ARG A 500 -24.51 -15.73 13.02
CA ARG A 500 -25.15 -15.58 14.34
C ARG A 500 -24.18 -16.03 15.43
N LEU A 501 -23.14 -15.23 15.69
CA LEU A 501 -22.21 -15.45 16.79
C LEU A 501 -21.54 -14.15 17.27
N PHE A 502 -22.35 -13.08 17.40
CA PHE A 502 -22.00 -11.90 18.19
C PHE A 502 -22.91 -11.86 19.41
N GLY A 503 -22.37 -12.27 20.56
CA GLY A 503 -23.11 -12.32 21.81
C GLY A 503 -23.31 -10.93 22.40
N LYS A 504 -24.57 -10.55 22.65
CA LYS A 504 -24.89 -9.41 23.51
C LYS A 504 -24.37 -9.71 24.91
N ARG A 505 -23.57 -8.80 25.49
CA ARG A 505 -23.33 -8.79 26.95
C ARG A 505 -24.66 -8.49 27.63
N LYS A 506 -25.04 -9.28 28.63
CA LYS A 506 -26.03 -8.87 29.62
C LYS A 506 -25.31 -8.11 30.73
N HIS A 507 -25.83 -6.95 31.11
CA HIS A 507 -25.68 -6.48 32.48
C HIS A 507 -26.60 -7.33 33.35
N ASP A 508 -26.08 -7.82 34.48
CA ASP A 508 -26.89 -8.24 35.63
C ASP A 508 -26.63 -7.22 36.74
N GLU A 509 -27.69 -6.57 37.22
CA GLU A 509 -27.70 -5.84 38.48
C GLU A 509 -28.56 -6.61 39.50
N GLY A 510 -27.98 -6.83 40.69
CA GLY A 510 -28.71 -6.77 41.95
C GLY A 510 -29.68 -7.89 42.33
N MET A 511 -29.17 -8.89 43.05
CA MET A 511 -29.71 -9.25 44.38
C MET A 511 -28.60 -9.73 45.32
#